data_AF-A0A5B1R1L3-F1
#
_entry.id   AF-A0A5B1R1L3-F1
#
_cell.length_a   1.000
_cell.length_b   1.000
_cell.length_c   1.000
_cell.angle_alpha   90.00
_cell.angle_beta   90.00
_cell.angle_gamma   90.00
#
_symmetry.space_group_name_H-M   'P 1'
#
loop_
_entity.id
_entity.type
_entity.pdbx_description
1 polymer ?
#
loop_
_entity_poly.entity_id
_entity_poly.type
_entity_poly.pdbx_seq_one_letter_code
_entity_poly.pdbx_strand_id
1 'polypeptide(L)'
;MARLLDLSNELLLMIVAETLEVESRRSMKTRLSRLSLICKRFNDVCGRTLFHSYTLVLRRSWGKCFLTRQTLGQWNVKSIRARLEHLKSKAPFVRKLEIFDSHSECKADPQDVLPAMIILEVLDVLKTLQSLVSVTFKGFYRRHDISTFPVLLWDWLVAIKPRELRFEMEFMFPESLRRIDGVQLLAMKPYTEATNRIVQMQRLPSLYLHFPYRQHYFKFTPYDSLKSINMKGDILHAEDLPPKFFDFTQVPEADVRVEATFDVQLRLLIPMSHTPKYNIIQPPTRIHHFQGSWIEVSRRLPNLFAEDLASWDVVRNDRTVVLKRTPPGFQGSLSQDHLPDEEKQRQEQAAIDYYDELHPLPEVIEEPDC
;
A
#
# COMPACT_ATOMS: atom_id res chain seq x y z
N MET A 1 -35.36 -32.83 -17.16
CA MET A 1 -34.83 -31.51 -17.55
C MET A 1 -33.98 -31.01 -16.39
N ALA A 2 -32.66 -30.95 -16.53
CA ALA A 2 -31.78 -30.55 -15.43
C ALA A 2 -31.87 -29.04 -15.21
N ARG A 3 -32.13 -28.58 -13.97
CA ARG A 3 -32.12 -27.16 -13.65
C ARG A 3 -30.79 -26.79 -13.05
N LEU A 4 -30.27 -25.61 -13.40
CA LEU A 4 -29.04 -25.07 -12.81
C LEU A 4 -29.14 -24.96 -11.27
N LEU A 5 -30.35 -24.72 -10.76
CA LEU A 5 -30.66 -24.68 -9.34
C LEU A 5 -30.67 -26.06 -8.66
N ASP A 6 -30.51 -27.16 -9.39
CA ASP A 6 -30.40 -28.51 -8.83
C ASP A 6 -28.95 -28.90 -8.54
N LEU A 7 -27.98 -28.13 -9.06
CA LEU A 7 -26.54 -28.32 -8.77
C LEU A 7 -26.25 -28.12 -7.28
N SER A 8 -25.15 -28.67 -6.77
CA SER A 8 -24.70 -28.41 -5.40
C SER A 8 -24.13 -26.98 -5.26
N ASN A 9 -24.00 -26.47 -4.03
CA ASN A 9 -23.42 -25.14 -3.80
C ASN A 9 -21.95 -25.10 -4.21
N GLU A 10 -21.23 -26.21 -4.06
CA GLU A 10 -19.83 -26.39 -4.44
C GLU A 10 -19.68 -26.28 -5.96
N LEU A 11 -20.54 -26.96 -6.73
CA LEU A 11 -20.53 -26.86 -8.18
C LEU A 11 -20.90 -25.45 -8.66
N LEU A 12 -21.88 -24.80 -8.03
CA LEU A 12 -22.21 -23.41 -8.35
C LEU A 12 -21.05 -22.46 -8.01
N LEU A 13 -20.35 -22.69 -6.89
CA LEU A 13 -19.15 -21.93 -6.53
C LEU A 13 -18.01 -22.16 -7.52
N MET A 14 -17.80 -23.39 -8.00
CA MET A 14 -16.80 -23.70 -9.02
C MET A 14 -17.13 -23.02 -10.34
N ILE A 15 -18.38 -23.09 -10.82
CA ILE A 15 -18.81 -22.40 -12.04
C ILE A 15 -18.59 -20.90 -11.89
N VAL A 16 -18.97 -20.34 -10.75
CA VAL A 16 -18.71 -18.93 -10.44
C VAL A 16 -17.20 -18.65 -10.47
N ALA A 17 -16.38 -19.47 -9.81
CA ALA A 17 -14.92 -19.32 -9.71
C ALA A 17 -14.20 -19.39 -11.06
N GLU A 18 -14.56 -20.36 -11.90
CA GLU A 18 -14.02 -20.53 -13.26
C GLU A 18 -14.34 -19.33 -14.15
N THR A 19 -15.55 -18.77 -14.04
CA THR A 19 -15.86 -17.51 -14.73
C THR A 19 -15.06 -16.31 -14.22
N LEU A 20 -14.34 -16.42 -13.09
CA LEU A 20 -13.50 -15.35 -12.53
C LEU A 20 -12.09 -15.34 -13.12
N GLU A 21 -11.54 -16.47 -13.59
CA GLU A 21 -10.13 -16.55 -14.03
C GLU A 21 -9.88 -15.82 -15.36
N VAL A 22 -10.93 -15.67 -16.18
CA VAL A 22 -10.81 -15.16 -17.55
C VAL A 22 -11.00 -13.63 -17.63
N GLU A 23 -11.47 -12.95 -16.57
CA GLU A 23 -11.95 -11.56 -16.67
C GLU A 23 -11.30 -10.55 -15.71
N SER A 24 -11.33 -9.27 -16.13
CA SER A 24 -10.94 -8.17 -15.25
C SER A 24 -11.83 -8.08 -14.00
N ARG A 25 -11.22 -7.74 -12.85
CA ARG A 25 -11.89 -7.58 -11.54
C ARG A 25 -13.16 -6.71 -11.56
N ARG A 26 -13.23 -5.71 -12.44
CA ARG A 26 -14.39 -4.80 -12.54
C ARG A 26 -15.58 -5.45 -13.26
N SER A 27 -15.35 -6.16 -14.37
CA SER A 27 -16.40 -6.92 -15.07
C SER A 27 -17.01 -7.98 -14.14
N MET A 28 -16.13 -8.66 -13.41
CA MET A 28 -16.47 -9.71 -12.44
C MET A 28 -17.48 -9.25 -11.38
N LYS A 29 -17.19 -8.16 -10.66
CA LYS A 29 -18.09 -7.67 -9.60
C LYS A 29 -19.49 -7.34 -10.11
N THR A 30 -19.58 -6.77 -11.31
CA THR A 30 -20.87 -6.42 -11.93
C THR A 30 -21.69 -7.67 -12.25
N ARG A 31 -21.09 -8.70 -12.83
CA ARG A 31 -21.78 -9.95 -13.17
C ARG A 31 -22.22 -10.73 -11.93
N LEU A 32 -21.33 -10.89 -10.95
CA LEU A 32 -21.69 -11.53 -9.69
C LEU A 32 -22.81 -10.78 -8.97
N SER A 33 -22.80 -9.44 -9.00
CA SER A 33 -23.89 -8.65 -8.44
C SER A 33 -25.21 -8.95 -9.14
N ARG A 34 -25.21 -9.03 -10.49
CA ARG A 34 -26.42 -9.41 -11.25
C ARG A 34 -26.89 -10.82 -10.94
N LEU A 35 -25.99 -11.80 -10.87
CA LEU A 35 -26.31 -13.18 -10.50
C LEU A 35 -26.90 -13.25 -9.09
N SER A 36 -26.34 -12.50 -8.14
CA SER A 36 -26.82 -12.44 -6.75
C SER A 36 -28.25 -11.92 -6.61
N LEU A 37 -28.80 -11.26 -7.63
CA LEU A 37 -30.17 -10.75 -7.66
C LEU A 37 -31.18 -11.77 -8.21
N ILE A 38 -30.73 -12.88 -8.80
CA ILE A 38 -31.62 -13.88 -9.42
C ILE A 38 -32.45 -14.61 -8.35
N CYS A 39 -31.79 -15.15 -7.32
CA CYS A 39 -32.45 -15.81 -6.20
C CYS A 39 -31.57 -15.84 -4.95
N LYS A 40 -32.16 -16.21 -3.80
CA LYS A 40 -31.46 -16.32 -2.51
C LYS A 40 -30.23 -17.24 -2.60
N ARG A 41 -30.35 -18.37 -3.29
CA ARG A 41 -29.25 -19.34 -3.44
C ARG A 41 -28.05 -18.73 -4.19
N PHE A 42 -28.30 -18.03 -5.29
CA PHE A 42 -27.23 -17.30 -5.98
C PHE A 42 -26.71 -16.12 -5.15
N ASN A 43 -27.55 -15.49 -4.34
CA ASN A 43 -27.10 -14.46 -3.39
C ASN A 43 -26.08 -15.03 -2.40
N ASP A 44 -26.36 -16.21 -1.82
CA ASP A 44 -25.48 -16.87 -0.86
C ASP A 44 -24.17 -17.33 -1.50
N VAL A 45 -24.24 -17.91 -2.70
CA VAL A 45 -23.07 -18.38 -3.47
C VAL A 45 -22.21 -17.20 -3.92
N CYS A 46 -22.80 -16.22 -4.62
CA CYS A 46 -22.07 -15.05 -5.11
C CYS A 46 -21.59 -14.16 -3.98
N GLY A 47 -22.34 -14.11 -2.87
CA GLY A 47 -22.02 -13.33 -1.68
C GLY A 47 -20.68 -13.69 -1.07
N ARG A 48 -20.32 -14.99 -1.08
CA ARG A 48 -19.00 -15.47 -0.63
C ARG A 48 -17.86 -14.82 -1.40
N THR A 49 -18.01 -14.62 -2.71
CA THR A 49 -16.99 -13.99 -3.55
C THR A 49 -17.06 -12.46 -3.50
N LEU A 50 -18.28 -11.90 -3.59
CA LEU A 50 -18.52 -10.45 -3.61
C LEU A 50 -18.08 -9.76 -2.33
N PHE A 51 -18.36 -10.37 -1.19
CA PHE A 51 -18.16 -9.78 0.14
C PHE A 51 -17.01 -10.43 0.91
N HIS A 52 -16.22 -11.33 0.29
CA HIS A 52 -15.01 -11.88 0.89
C HIS A 52 -14.10 -10.77 1.43
N SER A 53 -13.95 -9.70 0.65
CA SER A 53 -13.25 -8.47 1.02
C SER A 53 -14.23 -7.32 1.05
N TYR A 54 -14.40 -6.73 2.24
CA TYR A 54 -15.35 -5.65 2.49
C TYR A 54 -14.62 -4.38 2.90
N THR A 55 -14.95 -3.25 2.28
CA THR A 55 -14.42 -1.93 2.65
C THR A 55 -15.47 -1.13 3.39
N LEU A 56 -15.29 -0.96 4.70
CA LEU A 56 -16.03 -0.02 5.54
C LEU A 56 -15.41 1.37 5.39
N VAL A 57 -15.99 2.17 4.50
CA VAL A 57 -15.61 3.58 4.33
C VAL A 57 -16.30 4.41 5.40
N LEU A 58 -15.55 5.04 6.29
CA LEU A 58 -16.07 5.98 7.28
C LEU A 58 -16.21 7.37 6.66
N ARG A 59 -15.08 7.95 6.21
CA ARG A 59 -15.02 9.17 5.39
C ARG A 59 -14.19 8.94 4.12
N ARG A 60 -14.43 9.77 3.12
CA ARG A 60 -13.66 9.83 1.88
C ARG A 60 -13.69 11.26 1.34
N SER A 61 -12.53 11.80 1.00
CA SER A 61 -12.37 13.16 0.46
C SER A 61 -13.32 13.48 -0.69
N TRP A 62 -13.65 12.48 -1.52
CA TRP A 62 -14.56 12.62 -2.64
C TRP A 62 -15.56 11.47 -2.72
N GLY A 63 -16.76 11.79 -3.23
CA GLY A 63 -17.79 10.81 -3.56
C GLY A 63 -18.96 10.79 -2.61
N LYS A 64 -19.90 9.89 -2.91
CA LYS A 64 -21.16 9.72 -2.20
C LYS A 64 -21.28 8.30 -1.67
N CYS A 65 -21.93 8.14 -0.52
CA CYS A 65 -22.37 6.85 -0.02
C CYS A 65 -23.34 6.26 -1.05
N PHE A 66 -23.11 5.02 -1.51
CA PHE A 66 -24.00 4.38 -2.47
C PHE A 66 -25.39 4.08 -1.90
N LEU A 67 -25.49 3.89 -0.58
CA LEU A 67 -26.74 3.57 0.13
C LEU A 67 -27.61 4.81 0.37
N THR A 68 -27.00 5.92 0.78
CA THR A 68 -27.73 7.13 1.21
C THR A 68 -27.64 8.29 0.22
N ARG A 69 -26.76 8.19 -0.79
CA ARG A 69 -26.41 9.25 -1.75
C ARG A 69 -25.82 10.52 -1.13
N GLN A 70 -25.51 10.51 0.16
CA GLN A 70 -24.91 11.64 0.87
C GLN A 70 -23.40 11.68 0.67
N THR A 71 -22.81 12.88 0.79
CA THR A 71 -21.37 13.11 0.65
C THR A 71 -20.58 12.45 1.78
N LEU A 72 -19.35 12.06 1.46
CA LEU A 72 -18.45 11.35 2.38
C LEU A 72 -17.29 12.19 2.92
N GLY A 73 -17.18 13.45 2.50
CA GLY A 73 -16.07 14.34 2.87
C GLY A 73 -16.02 14.68 4.36
N GLN A 74 -17.15 14.52 5.07
CA GLN A 74 -17.30 14.83 6.50
C GLN A 74 -17.92 13.65 7.25
N TRP A 75 -17.93 13.71 8.59
CA TRP A 75 -18.61 12.74 9.45
C TRP A 75 -20.12 12.74 9.19
N ASN A 76 -20.56 11.85 8.31
CA ASN A 76 -21.97 11.67 8.01
C ASN A 76 -22.52 10.44 8.75
N VAL A 77 -23.12 10.67 9.91
CA VAL A 77 -23.65 9.61 10.80
C VAL A 77 -24.63 8.69 10.06
N LYS A 78 -25.56 9.24 9.27
CA LYS A 78 -26.55 8.45 8.51
C LYS A 78 -25.87 7.50 7.51
N SER A 79 -24.84 7.98 6.83
CA SER A 79 -24.07 7.19 5.85
C SER A 79 -23.18 6.15 6.50
N ILE A 80 -22.66 6.44 7.70
CA ILE A 80 -21.87 5.48 8.48
C ILE A 80 -22.78 4.37 9.00
N ARG A 81 -23.89 4.71 9.65
CA ARG A 81 -24.89 3.74 10.13
C ARG A 81 -25.42 2.83 9.02
N ALA A 82 -25.78 3.39 7.86
CA ALA A 82 -26.22 2.58 6.72
C ALA A 82 -25.15 1.55 6.27
N ARG A 83 -23.87 1.94 6.30
CA ARG A 83 -22.76 1.03 5.93
C ARG A 83 -22.42 0.02 7.01
N LEU A 84 -22.61 0.37 8.28
CA LEU A 84 -22.52 -0.54 9.42
C LEU A 84 -23.63 -1.60 9.36
N GLU A 85 -24.87 -1.20 9.11
CA GLU A 85 -25.99 -2.15 8.90
C GLU A 85 -25.75 -3.06 7.69
N HIS A 86 -25.25 -2.49 6.59
CA HIS A 86 -24.88 -3.30 5.43
C HIS A 86 -23.76 -4.30 5.77
N LEU A 87 -22.70 -3.87 6.48
CA LEU A 87 -21.63 -4.76 6.94
C LEU A 87 -22.17 -5.87 7.84
N LYS A 88 -23.03 -5.54 8.81
CA LYS A 88 -23.71 -6.50 9.68
C LYS A 88 -24.49 -7.54 8.88
N SER A 89 -25.25 -7.10 7.87
CA SER A 89 -26.00 -8.00 6.98
C SER A 89 -25.10 -8.93 6.13
N LYS A 90 -23.83 -8.57 5.93
CA LYS A 90 -22.84 -9.34 5.15
C LYS A 90 -21.81 -10.07 6.02
N ALA A 91 -21.89 -9.94 7.34
CA ALA A 91 -20.94 -10.50 8.30
C ALA A 91 -20.54 -11.97 8.03
N PRO A 92 -21.46 -12.90 7.67
CA PRO A 92 -21.10 -14.29 7.41
C PRO A 92 -20.09 -14.48 6.27
N PHE A 93 -20.07 -13.57 5.29
CA PHE A 93 -19.24 -13.66 4.09
C PHE A 93 -17.89 -12.96 4.22
N VAL A 94 -17.75 -12.03 5.17
CA VAL A 94 -16.55 -11.19 5.28
C VAL A 94 -15.40 -12.01 5.86
N ARG A 95 -14.24 -11.96 5.18
CA ARG A 95 -12.97 -12.56 5.63
C ARG A 95 -11.84 -11.54 5.69
N LYS A 96 -11.89 -10.51 4.83
CA LYS A 96 -10.96 -9.39 4.82
C LYS A 96 -11.74 -8.10 5.03
N LEU A 97 -11.40 -7.36 6.07
CA LEU A 97 -12.01 -6.08 6.37
C LEU A 97 -11.02 -4.95 6.13
N GLU A 98 -11.40 -3.98 5.32
CA GLU A 98 -10.70 -2.72 5.16
C GLU A 98 -11.53 -1.60 5.80
N ILE A 99 -11.00 -0.93 6.81
CA ILE A 99 -11.59 0.27 7.41
C ILE A 99 -10.87 1.46 6.80
N PHE A 100 -11.62 2.27 6.05
CA PHE A 100 -11.07 3.39 5.29
C PHE A 100 -11.55 4.71 5.86
N ASP A 101 -10.62 5.56 6.29
CA ASP A 101 -10.88 6.93 6.72
C ASP A 101 -9.97 7.91 5.98
N SER A 102 -10.58 8.70 5.10
CA SER A 102 -9.91 9.76 4.35
C SER A 102 -10.67 11.06 4.57
N HIS A 103 -10.01 12.01 5.22
CA HIS A 103 -10.46 13.39 5.27
C HIS A 103 -10.05 14.14 4.00
N SER A 104 -10.78 15.19 3.63
CA SER A 104 -10.37 16.13 2.58
C SER A 104 -9.43 17.19 3.16
N GLU A 105 -8.26 17.41 2.57
CA GLU A 105 -7.28 18.43 2.99
C GLU A 105 -7.83 19.87 2.98
N CYS A 106 -9.05 20.10 2.46
CA CYS A 106 -9.53 21.41 2.07
C CYS A 106 -9.98 22.35 3.21
N LYS A 107 -9.83 22.01 4.50
CA LYS A 107 -9.87 22.92 5.66
C LYS A 107 -9.68 22.09 6.94
N ALA A 108 -8.77 22.48 7.82
CA ALA A 108 -8.68 21.92 9.16
C ALA A 108 -9.97 22.31 9.92
N ASP A 109 -10.91 21.36 10.01
CA ASP A 109 -12.13 21.52 10.79
C ASP A 109 -11.90 20.86 12.15
N PRO A 110 -12.13 21.55 13.29
CA PRO A 110 -12.00 20.96 14.63
C PRO A 110 -12.82 19.69 14.89
N GLN A 111 -13.72 19.28 13.96
CA GLN A 111 -14.41 17.98 13.99
C GLN A 111 -13.59 16.80 13.43
N ASP A 112 -12.27 16.93 13.33
CA ASP A 112 -11.46 15.96 12.58
C ASP A 112 -11.25 14.61 13.27
N VAL A 113 -11.50 14.55 14.59
CA VAL A 113 -11.40 13.35 15.42
C VAL A 113 -12.60 12.44 15.20
N LEU A 114 -12.36 11.13 15.14
CA LEU A 114 -13.41 10.10 15.07
C LEU A 114 -14.35 10.23 16.29
N PRO A 115 -15.65 10.56 16.09
CA PRO A 115 -16.57 10.74 17.20
C PRO A 115 -16.69 9.47 18.05
N ALA A 116 -16.54 9.60 19.37
CA ALA A 116 -16.56 8.46 20.30
C ALA A 116 -17.82 7.60 20.17
N MET A 117 -18.98 8.21 19.92
CA MET A 117 -20.24 7.50 19.67
C MET A 117 -20.17 6.56 18.46
N ILE A 118 -19.44 6.95 17.41
CA ILE A 118 -19.28 6.15 16.20
C ILE A 118 -18.36 4.96 16.48
N ILE A 119 -17.34 5.12 17.34
CA ILE A 119 -16.44 4.02 17.72
C ILE A 119 -17.23 2.87 18.35
N LEU A 120 -18.15 3.17 19.27
CA LEU A 120 -18.97 2.14 19.91
C LEU A 120 -19.91 1.44 18.93
N GLU A 121 -20.57 2.18 18.03
CA GLU A 121 -21.42 1.61 16.97
C GLU A 121 -20.61 0.74 16.00
N VAL A 122 -19.41 1.19 15.62
CA VAL A 122 -18.49 0.41 14.79
C VAL A 122 -18.14 -0.90 15.50
N LEU A 123 -17.71 -0.84 16.76
CA LEU A 123 -17.32 -2.00 17.55
C LEU A 123 -18.44 -3.04 17.69
N ASP A 124 -19.70 -2.61 17.88
CA ASP A 124 -20.85 -3.53 17.94
C ASP A 124 -20.94 -4.38 16.66
N VAL A 125 -20.83 -3.74 15.49
CA VAL A 125 -20.85 -4.44 14.21
C VAL A 125 -19.59 -5.27 14.01
N LEU A 126 -18.41 -4.77 14.38
CA LEU A 126 -17.16 -5.52 14.23
C LEU A 126 -17.14 -6.82 15.04
N LYS A 127 -17.79 -6.86 16.20
CA LYS A 127 -17.96 -8.08 17.01
C LYS A 127 -18.78 -9.17 16.31
N THR A 128 -19.60 -8.81 15.32
CA THR A 128 -20.36 -9.80 14.53
C THR A 128 -19.49 -10.54 13.49
N LEU A 129 -18.27 -10.04 13.24
CA LEU A 129 -17.38 -10.57 12.20
C LEU A 129 -16.47 -11.67 12.76
N GLN A 130 -17.01 -12.89 12.90
CA GLN A 130 -16.35 -14.01 13.60
C GLN A 130 -15.26 -14.72 12.79
N SER A 131 -15.11 -14.43 11.50
CA SER A 131 -14.23 -15.20 10.60
C SER A 131 -13.19 -14.33 9.89
N LEU A 132 -12.83 -13.19 10.46
CA LEU A 132 -11.85 -12.30 9.86
C LEU A 132 -10.45 -12.93 9.87
N VAL A 133 -9.84 -12.99 8.70
CA VAL A 133 -8.46 -13.43 8.49
C VAL A 133 -7.54 -12.21 8.30
N SER A 134 -8.07 -11.11 7.77
CA SER A 134 -7.30 -9.89 7.52
C SER A 134 -8.08 -8.65 7.95
N VAL A 135 -7.37 -7.74 8.63
CA VAL A 135 -7.86 -6.39 8.93
C VAL A 135 -6.87 -5.36 8.41
N THR A 136 -7.37 -4.33 7.75
CA THR A 136 -6.56 -3.23 7.22
C THR A 136 -7.20 -1.90 7.57
N PHE A 137 -6.43 -1.00 8.18
CA PHE A 137 -6.80 0.40 8.38
C PHE A 137 -6.13 1.22 7.28
N LYS A 138 -6.90 1.99 6.51
CA LYS A 138 -6.38 2.83 5.42
C LYS A 138 -6.85 4.26 5.57
N GLY A 139 -6.01 5.18 5.12
CA GLY A 139 -6.34 6.59 5.05
C GLY A 139 -5.34 7.39 4.24
N PHE A 140 -5.46 8.70 4.26
CA PHE A 140 -4.43 9.61 3.74
C PHE A 140 -3.49 10.03 4.86
N TYR A 141 -2.23 10.28 4.48
CA TYR A 141 -1.23 10.90 5.34
C TYR A 141 -1.68 12.32 5.68
N ARG A 142 -1.90 12.61 6.97
CA ARG A 142 -2.16 13.97 7.42
C ARG A 142 -0.81 14.65 7.65
N ARG A 143 -0.61 15.83 7.07
CA ARG A 143 0.62 16.61 7.31
C ARG A 143 0.69 17.22 8.72
N HIS A 144 -0.44 17.38 9.41
CA HIS A 144 -0.48 18.24 10.61
C HIS A 144 -1.17 17.66 11.85
N ASP A 145 -1.87 16.51 11.79
CA ASP A 145 -2.50 15.91 12.98
C ASP A 145 -2.54 14.38 12.90
N ILE A 146 -1.65 13.71 13.63
CA ILE A 146 -1.64 12.25 13.74
C ILE A 146 -2.70 11.83 14.75
N SER A 147 -3.64 10.97 14.34
CA SER A 147 -4.70 10.49 15.23
C SER A 147 -4.20 9.38 16.16
N THR A 148 -4.60 9.42 17.42
CA THR A 148 -4.35 8.31 18.36
C THR A 148 -5.20 7.10 17.99
N PHE A 149 -4.59 5.92 17.89
CA PHE A 149 -5.30 4.67 17.62
C PHE A 149 -6.20 4.29 18.81
N PRO A 150 -7.51 4.05 18.61
CA PRO A 150 -8.42 3.73 19.71
C PRO A 150 -8.09 2.40 20.39
N VAL A 151 -7.87 2.42 21.71
CA VAL A 151 -7.58 1.21 22.52
C VAL A 151 -8.67 0.15 22.36
N LEU A 152 -9.94 0.55 22.32
CA LEU A 152 -11.05 -0.40 22.15
C LEU A 152 -11.01 -1.15 20.81
N LEU A 153 -10.52 -0.52 19.73
CA LEU A 153 -10.33 -1.20 18.45
C LEU A 153 -9.15 -2.17 18.53
N TRP A 154 -8.11 -1.83 19.30
CA TRP A 154 -7.00 -2.73 19.56
C TRP A 154 -7.44 -3.96 20.36
N ASP A 155 -8.22 -3.78 21.42
CA ASP A 155 -8.75 -4.88 22.22
C ASP A 155 -9.63 -5.82 21.38
N TRP A 156 -10.39 -5.26 20.43
CA TRP A 156 -11.11 -6.06 19.45
C TRP A 156 -10.17 -6.88 18.56
N LEU A 157 -9.07 -6.30 18.05
CA LEU A 157 -8.05 -7.04 17.30
C LEU A 157 -7.42 -8.18 18.12
N VAL A 158 -7.14 -7.92 19.41
CA VAL A 158 -6.65 -8.93 20.37
C VAL A 158 -7.64 -10.08 20.51
N ALA A 159 -8.94 -9.80 20.53
CA ALA A 159 -9.98 -10.81 20.64
C ALA A 159 -10.15 -11.65 19.36
N ILE A 160 -10.10 -11.03 18.18
CA ILE A 160 -10.34 -11.73 16.90
C ILE A 160 -9.10 -12.39 16.30
N LYS A 161 -7.89 -11.95 16.69
CA LYS A 161 -6.59 -12.54 16.29
C LYS A 161 -6.45 -12.73 14.77
N PRO A 162 -6.51 -11.64 13.96
CA PRO A 162 -6.42 -11.78 12.52
C PRO A 162 -5.05 -12.31 12.11
N ARG A 163 -5.00 -13.11 11.05
CA ARG A 163 -3.73 -13.62 10.49
C ARG A 163 -2.90 -12.51 9.86
N GLU A 164 -3.56 -11.53 9.24
CA GLU A 164 -2.92 -10.36 8.62
C GLU A 164 -3.46 -9.07 9.22
N LEU A 165 -2.56 -8.19 9.65
CA LEU A 165 -2.88 -6.86 10.15
C LEU A 165 -2.11 -5.80 9.36
N ARG A 166 -2.81 -4.76 8.91
CA ARG A 166 -2.20 -3.69 8.12
C ARG A 166 -2.64 -2.32 8.61
N PHE A 167 -1.69 -1.43 8.79
CA PHE A 167 -1.91 -0.01 9.05
C PHE A 167 -1.32 0.77 7.88
N GLU A 168 -2.18 1.20 6.96
CA GLU A 168 -1.86 2.02 5.79
C GLU A 168 -2.32 3.47 6.00
N MET A 169 -2.10 3.98 7.21
CA MET A 169 -2.18 5.39 7.58
C MET A 169 -1.38 5.60 8.86
N GLU A 170 -1.09 6.86 9.17
CA GLU A 170 -0.32 7.23 10.35
C GLU A 170 -1.19 7.27 11.60
N PHE A 171 -0.71 6.62 12.67
CA PHE A 171 -1.35 6.59 13.98
C PHE A 171 -0.34 6.82 15.08
N MET A 172 -0.76 7.50 16.14
CA MET A 172 -0.08 7.42 17.43
C MET A 172 -0.66 6.24 18.20
N PHE A 173 0.18 5.29 18.60
CA PHE A 173 -0.29 4.14 19.36
C PHE A 173 -0.09 4.37 20.86
N PRO A 174 -1.15 4.20 21.69
CA PRO A 174 -1.03 4.30 23.14
C PRO A 174 0.01 3.34 23.72
N GLU A 175 0.57 3.70 24.87
CA GLU A 175 1.60 2.88 25.50
C GLU A 175 1.09 1.55 26.06
N SER A 176 -0.19 1.54 26.43
CA SER A 176 -0.87 0.44 27.11
C SER A 176 -1.27 -0.72 26.21
N LEU A 177 -0.98 -0.65 24.90
CA LEU A 177 -1.35 -1.70 23.97
C LEU A 177 -0.62 -3.01 24.28
N ARG A 178 -1.33 -4.12 24.10
CA ARG A 178 -0.80 -5.47 24.34
C ARG A 178 -0.50 -6.17 23.03
N ARG A 179 0.33 -7.21 23.08
CA ARG A 179 0.60 -8.09 21.94
C ARG A 179 -0.70 -8.74 21.43
N ILE A 180 -0.78 -8.95 20.11
CA ILE A 180 -1.87 -9.69 19.48
C ILE A 180 -1.32 -11.06 19.05
N ASP A 181 -1.77 -12.11 19.70
CA ASP A 181 -1.30 -13.46 19.38
C ASP A 181 -1.89 -13.96 18.05
N GLY A 182 -1.12 -14.78 17.33
CA GLY A 182 -1.58 -15.47 16.11
C GLY A 182 -1.50 -14.66 14.81
N VAL A 183 -1.14 -13.37 14.88
CA VAL A 183 -0.86 -12.58 13.67
C VAL A 183 0.42 -13.09 13.02
N GLN A 184 0.38 -13.33 11.70
CA GLN A 184 1.52 -13.81 10.94
C GLN A 184 2.18 -12.68 10.13
N LEU A 185 1.39 -11.73 9.65
CA LEU A 185 1.86 -10.62 8.83
C LEU A 185 1.41 -9.29 9.42
N LEU A 186 2.37 -8.36 9.56
CA LEU A 186 2.12 -6.96 9.88
C LEU A 186 2.62 -6.05 8.76
N ALA A 187 1.74 -5.20 8.24
CA ALA A 187 2.12 -4.13 7.33
C ALA A 187 2.01 -2.76 8.03
N MET A 188 3.08 -1.95 7.96
CA MET A 188 3.13 -0.59 8.49
C MET A 188 3.48 0.40 7.38
N LYS A 189 2.56 1.34 7.13
CA LYS A 189 2.67 2.37 6.11
C LYS A 189 1.99 3.66 6.64
N PRO A 190 2.75 4.65 7.13
CA PRO A 190 4.21 4.72 7.13
C PRO A 190 4.85 3.87 8.24
N TYR A 191 6.12 3.53 8.07
CA TYR A 191 6.99 3.00 9.12
C TYR A 191 7.89 4.12 9.67
N THR A 192 7.59 4.55 10.89
CA THR A 192 8.25 5.59 11.68
C THR A 192 8.68 5.05 13.04
N GLU A 193 9.42 5.84 13.83
CA GLU A 193 9.78 5.51 15.22
C GLU A 193 8.56 5.10 16.06
N ALA A 194 7.47 5.86 15.98
CA ALA A 194 6.23 5.58 16.71
C ALA A 194 5.63 4.22 16.34
N THR A 195 5.63 3.87 15.05
CA THR A 195 5.13 2.56 14.58
C THR A 195 6.11 1.42 14.86
N ASN A 196 7.42 1.69 14.95
CA ASN A 196 8.43 0.69 15.27
C ASN A 196 8.19 0.09 16.65
N ARG A 197 7.71 0.87 17.63
CA ARG A 197 7.29 0.32 18.92
C ARG A 197 6.31 -0.85 18.76
N ILE A 198 5.34 -0.73 17.85
CA ILE A 198 4.37 -1.80 17.59
C ILE A 198 5.03 -2.99 16.90
N VAL A 199 5.91 -2.73 15.93
CA VAL A 199 6.68 -3.79 15.27
C VAL A 199 7.51 -4.59 16.29
N GLN A 200 8.21 -3.90 17.19
CA GLN A 200 9.04 -4.50 18.24
C GLN A 200 8.21 -5.15 19.36
N MET A 201 7.02 -4.64 19.66
CA MET A 201 6.11 -5.28 20.60
C MET A 201 5.54 -6.59 20.05
N GLN A 202 5.23 -6.64 18.74
CA GLN A 202 4.59 -7.80 18.13
C GLN A 202 5.58 -8.90 17.75
N ARG A 203 6.77 -8.53 17.24
CA ARG A 203 7.83 -9.43 16.74
C ARG A 203 7.29 -10.54 15.82
N LEU A 204 6.52 -10.14 14.80
CA LEU A 204 5.85 -11.08 13.89
C LEU A 204 6.81 -11.71 12.88
N PRO A 205 6.52 -12.93 12.40
CA PRO A 205 7.40 -13.61 11.45
C PRO A 205 7.45 -12.94 10.08
N SER A 206 6.43 -12.18 9.67
CA SER A 206 6.41 -11.50 8.37
C SER A 206 6.07 -10.03 8.50
N LEU A 207 6.90 -9.17 7.90
CA LEU A 207 6.76 -7.72 7.93
C LEU A 207 6.68 -7.11 6.53
N TYR A 208 5.83 -6.09 6.38
CA TYR A 208 5.85 -5.16 5.26
C TYR A 208 5.99 -3.74 5.80
N LEU A 209 7.16 -3.12 5.62
CA LEU A 209 7.44 -1.77 6.15
C LEU A 209 7.54 -0.79 4.98
N HIS A 210 6.82 0.32 5.04
CA HIS A 210 6.91 1.37 4.03
C HIS A 210 7.39 2.67 4.67
N PHE A 211 8.63 3.05 4.39
CA PHE A 211 9.18 4.32 4.84
C PHE A 211 8.41 5.51 4.25
N PRO A 212 8.14 6.55 5.04
CA PRO A 212 7.56 7.78 4.54
C PRO A 212 8.50 8.48 3.55
N TYR A 213 7.92 9.31 2.69
CA TYR A 213 8.66 10.10 1.70
C TYR A 213 9.19 11.39 2.31
N ARG A 214 10.48 11.71 2.10
CA ARG A 214 11.16 12.94 2.57
C ARG A 214 10.98 13.24 4.06
N GLN A 215 11.10 12.21 4.90
CA GLN A 215 11.07 12.35 6.35
C GLN A 215 12.29 11.66 6.96
N HIS A 216 12.54 11.90 8.25
CA HIS A 216 13.57 11.17 8.97
C HIS A 216 13.27 9.67 8.99
N TYR A 217 14.17 8.88 8.41
CA TYR A 217 14.06 7.43 8.33
C TYR A 217 14.47 6.81 9.66
N PHE A 218 13.61 5.95 10.20
CA PHE A 218 13.92 5.22 11.42
C PHE A 218 14.51 3.85 11.09
N LYS A 219 15.73 3.56 11.54
CA LYS A 219 16.38 2.26 11.27
C LYS A 219 15.57 1.12 11.89
N PHE A 220 15.30 0.08 11.11
CA PHE A 220 14.70 -1.16 11.62
C PHE A 220 15.77 -2.06 12.22
N THR A 221 15.48 -2.61 13.41
CA THR A 221 16.33 -3.62 14.06
C THR A 221 15.63 -4.97 13.95
N PRO A 222 16.24 -5.96 13.26
CA PRO A 222 15.68 -7.31 13.18
C PRO A 222 15.63 -8.03 14.53
N TYR A 223 14.95 -9.17 14.54
CA TYR A 223 14.80 -10.03 15.71
C TYR A 223 14.70 -11.50 15.27
N ASP A 224 15.14 -12.41 16.13
CA ASP A 224 15.37 -13.83 15.81
C ASP A 224 14.17 -14.56 15.19
N SER A 225 12.94 -14.18 15.52
CA SER A 225 11.73 -14.81 14.98
C SER A 225 11.29 -14.30 13.60
N LEU A 226 12.02 -13.34 13.02
CA LEU A 226 11.71 -12.76 11.71
C LEU A 226 12.04 -13.75 10.60
N LYS A 227 11.03 -14.10 9.78
CA LYS A 227 11.17 -15.01 8.64
C LYS A 227 11.15 -14.31 7.30
N SER A 228 10.43 -13.20 7.18
CA SER A 228 10.35 -12.43 5.94
C SER A 228 10.12 -10.97 6.22
N ILE A 229 10.81 -10.10 5.48
CA ILE A 229 10.61 -8.66 5.53
C ILE A 229 10.67 -8.06 4.12
N ASN A 230 9.66 -7.27 3.80
CA ASN A 230 9.64 -6.43 2.62
C ASN A 230 9.63 -4.97 3.05
N MET A 231 10.68 -4.23 2.68
CA MET A 231 10.82 -2.82 2.97
C MET A 231 10.68 -2.03 1.67
N LYS A 232 9.86 -0.99 1.68
CA LYS A 232 9.69 -0.07 0.54
C LYS A 232 9.89 1.37 0.98
N GLY A 233 10.47 2.20 0.13
CA GLY A 233 10.46 3.65 0.35
C GLY A 233 11.44 4.42 -0.51
N ASP A 234 11.31 5.75 -0.49
CA ASP A 234 12.26 6.65 -1.13
C ASP A 234 13.44 6.92 -0.19
N ILE A 235 14.31 5.93 -0.06
CA ILE A 235 15.44 5.98 0.87
C ILE A 235 16.74 6.49 0.22
N LEU A 236 16.81 6.54 -1.11
CA LEU A 236 18.07 6.77 -1.82
C LEU A 236 18.43 8.26 -1.94
N HIS A 237 17.43 9.15 -1.83
CA HIS A 237 17.65 10.60 -1.71
C HIS A 237 17.91 11.08 -0.29
N ALA A 238 17.85 10.19 0.69
CA ALA A 238 18.15 10.56 2.05
C ALA A 238 19.67 10.79 2.19
N GLU A 239 20.07 12.05 2.34
CA GLU A 239 21.48 12.43 2.50
C GLU A 239 22.06 11.91 3.83
N ASP A 240 21.22 11.84 4.87
CA ASP A 240 21.63 11.57 6.26
C ASP A 240 21.41 10.11 6.72
N LEU A 241 21.34 9.14 5.81
CA LEU A 241 21.24 7.75 6.26
C LEU A 241 22.56 7.27 6.87
N PRO A 242 22.54 6.71 8.09
CA PRO A 242 23.75 6.16 8.68
C PRO A 242 24.24 4.96 7.86
N PRO A 243 25.57 4.71 7.82
CA PRO A 243 26.11 3.49 7.25
C PRO A 243 25.46 2.25 7.87
N LYS A 244 25.34 1.18 7.07
CA LYS A 244 24.70 -0.08 7.50
C LYS A 244 23.27 0.15 8.02
N PHE A 245 22.53 1.05 7.38
CA PHE A 245 21.12 1.28 7.70
C PHE A 245 20.31 -0.01 7.64
N PHE A 246 20.57 -0.85 6.63
CA PHE A 246 20.05 -2.20 6.53
C PHE A 246 21.05 -3.21 7.10
N ASP A 247 20.67 -3.85 8.20
CA ASP A 247 21.51 -4.84 8.86
C ASP A 247 20.65 -6.04 9.21
N PHE A 248 20.73 -7.11 8.41
CA PHE A 248 20.03 -8.38 8.64
C PHE A 248 20.98 -9.52 8.99
N THR A 249 22.19 -9.18 9.45
CA THR A 249 23.22 -10.16 9.85
C THR A 249 22.76 -11.07 11.00
N GLN A 250 21.88 -10.58 11.87
CA GLN A 250 21.31 -11.35 13.00
C GLN A 250 20.23 -12.35 12.58
N VAL A 251 19.70 -12.24 11.36
CA VAL A 251 18.62 -13.09 10.85
C VAL A 251 18.98 -13.67 9.48
N PRO A 252 20.10 -14.40 9.34
CA PRO A 252 20.64 -14.80 8.03
C PRO A 252 19.68 -15.64 7.18
N GLU A 253 18.73 -16.34 7.81
CA GLU A 253 17.77 -17.22 7.14
C GLU A 253 16.49 -16.50 6.65
N ALA A 254 16.27 -15.23 7.00
CA ALA A 254 15.06 -14.51 6.61
C ALA A 254 15.00 -14.23 5.09
N ASP A 255 13.81 -14.21 4.51
CA ASP A 255 13.58 -13.68 3.16
C ASP A 255 13.52 -12.14 3.21
N VAL A 256 14.56 -11.48 2.71
CA VAL A 256 14.69 -10.02 2.78
C VAL A 256 14.55 -9.41 1.40
N ARG A 257 13.62 -8.46 1.29
CA ARG A 257 13.43 -7.64 0.09
C ARG A 257 13.42 -6.16 0.45
N VAL A 258 14.23 -5.38 -0.24
CA VAL A 258 14.27 -3.92 -0.14
C VAL A 258 13.93 -3.34 -1.52
N GLU A 259 12.84 -2.59 -1.61
CA GLU A 259 12.43 -1.85 -2.79
C GLU A 259 12.63 -0.36 -2.54
N ALA A 260 13.73 0.14 -3.06
CA ALA A 260 14.14 1.52 -2.91
C ALA A 260 13.74 2.31 -4.16
N THR A 261 12.90 3.32 -4.00
CA THR A 261 12.46 4.17 -5.12
C THR A 261 13.40 5.36 -5.28
N PHE A 262 13.62 5.78 -6.51
CA PHE A 262 14.23 7.08 -6.85
C PHE A 262 13.10 8.02 -7.20
N ASP A 263 12.91 9.07 -6.41
CA ASP A 263 12.15 10.20 -6.90
C ASP A 263 13.08 11.10 -7.71
N VAL A 264 13.37 10.66 -8.92
CA VAL A 264 13.66 11.67 -9.93
C VAL A 264 12.36 12.38 -10.13
N GLN A 265 12.31 13.66 -9.77
CA GLN A 265 11.16 14.52 -10.03
C GLN A 265 10.85 14.49 -11.53
N LEU A 266 10.06 13.49 -11.94
CA LEU A 266 9.24 13.56 -13.11
C LEU A 266 8.15 14.53 -12.71
N ARG A 267 8.41 15.81 -12.92
CA ARG A 267 7.38 16.68 -13.46
C ARG A 267 7.02 16.12 -14.85
N LEU A 268 6.36 14.95 -14.85
CA LEU A 268 5.57 14.46 -15.97
C LEU A 268 4.36 15.40 -16.06
N LEU A 269 4.60 16.57 -16.63
CA LEU A 269 3.63 17.19 -17.49
C LEU A 269 3.50 16.26 -18.70
N ILE A 270 2.74 15.19 -18.55
CA ILE A 270 2.00 14.68 -19.69
C ILE A 270 1.09 15.86 -20.05
N PRO A 271 1.22 16.50 -21.22
CA PRO A 271 0.16 17.35 -21.69
C PRO A 271 -1.07 16.45 -21.73
N MET A 272 -2.04 16.68 -20.85
CA MET A 272 -3.40 16.23 -21.12
C MET A 272 -3.90 17.05 -22.31
N SER A 273 -3.37 16.73 -23.49
CA SER A 273 -3.99 17.11 -24.75
C SER A 273 -5.32 16.37 -24.78
N HIS A 274 -6.35 17.07 -24.30
CA HIS A 274 -7.71 17.18 -24.83
C HIS A 274 -8.68 17.76 -23.77
N THR A 275 -8.27 18.82 -23.07
CA THR A 275 -9.23 19.80 -22.54
C THR A 275 -8.78 21.20 -22.95
N PRO A 276 -9.44 21.84 -23.92
CA PRO A 276 -9.13 23.21 -24.29
C PRO A 276 -9.71 24.11 -23.20
N LYS A 277 -8.85 24.75 -22.37
CA LYS A 277 -9.12 26.07 -21.75
C LYS A 277 -8.09 26.62 -20.76
N TYR A 278 -6.99 25.94 -20.46
CA TYR A 278 -5.93 26.55 -19.65
C TYR A 278 -4.56 26.36 -20.31
N ASN A 279 -4.14 27.39 -21.04
CA ASN A 279 -2.77 27.56 -21.52
C ASN A 279 -1.91 28.03 -20.33
N ILE A 280 -1.31 27.09 -19.62
CA ILE A 280 -0.08 27.35 -18.88
C ILE A 280 0.90 26.34 -19.44
N ILE A 281 1.74 26.81 -20.36
CA ILE A 281 2.85 26.02 -20.91
C ILE A 281 3.92 26.03 -19.82
N GLN A 282 4.04 24.95 -19.07
CA GLN A 282 5.24 24.72 -18.26
C GLN A 282 6.21 23.83 -19.06
N PRO A 283 7.51 24.12 -19.04
CA PRO A 283 8.49 23.40 -19.85
C PRO A 283 8.59 21.92 -19.43
N PRO A 284 8.86 21.00 -20.38
CA PRO A 284 9.09 19.59 -20.08
C PRO A 284 10.31 19.47 -19.17
N THR A 285 10.11 19.00 -17.95
CA THR A 285 11.21 18.87 -16.99
C THR A 285 11.83 17.47 -17.14
N ARG A 286 12.93 17.45 -17.90
CA ARG A 286 14.13 16.59 -17.86
C ARG A 286 13.97 15.09 -17.49
N ILE A 287 14.35 14.23 -18.45
CA ILE A 287 14.76 12.83 -18.21
C ILE A 287 16.25 12.75 -17.79
N HIS A 288 17.04 13.80 -18.03
CA HIS A 288 18.50 13.84 -17.80
C HIS A 288 18.96 13.66 -16.34
N HIS A 289 18.08 13.81 -15.34
CA HIS A 289 18.46 13.62 -13.94
C HIS A 289 18.54 12.14 -13.52
N PHE A 290 18.06 11.19 -14.34
CA PHE A 290 17.99 9.77 -13.94
C PHE A 290 19.35 9.06 -13.90
N GLN A 291 20.26 9.32 -14.86
CA GLN A 291 21.52 8.56 -14.96
C GLN A 291 22.59 9.03 -13.99
N GLY A 292 22.81 10.35 -13.87
CA GLY A 292 23.76 10.91 -12.90
C GLY A 292 23.38 10.52 -11.46
N SER A 293 22.09 10.57 -11.13
CA SER A 293 21.60 10.13 -9.82
C SER A 293 21.76 8.62 -9.60
N TRP A 294 21.65 7.78 -10.64
CA TRP A 294 21.89 6.34 -10.49
C TRP A 294 23.35 6.03 -10.15
N ILE A 295 24.32 6.64 -10.84
CA ILE A 295 25.75 6.39 -10.60
C ILE A 295 26.13 6.76 -9.16
N GLU A 296 25.63 7.89 -8.66
CA GLU A 296 25.87 8.31 -7.28
C GLU A 296 25.25 7.32 -6.30
N VAL A 297 24.00 6.94 -6.52
CA VAL A 297 23.28 6.03 -5.63
C VAL A 297 23.86 4.62 -5.66
N SER A 298 24.23 4.09 -6.82
CA SER A 298 24.80 2.73 -6.93
C SER A 298 26.12 2.62 -6.16
N ARG A 299 26.93 3.70 -6.14
CA ARG A 299 28.15 3.80 -5.33
C ARG A 299 27.87 3.88 -3.82
N ARG A 300 26.75 4.50 -3.42
CA ARG A 300 26.34 4.62 -2.01
C ARG A 300 25.66 3.35 -1.49
N LEU A 301 25.02 2.57 -2.37
CA LEU A 301 24.18 1.43 -2.02
C LEU A 301 24.91 0.37 -1.16
N PRO A 302 26.15 -0.07 -1.47
CA PRO A 302 26.88 -1.00 -0.60
C PRO A 302 27.07 -0.50 0.82
N ASN A 303 27.30 0.81 1.01
CA ASN A 303 27.51 1.40 2.34
C ASN A 303 26.24 1.42 3.20
N LEU A 304 25.05 1.31 2.58
CA LEU A 304 23.77 1.24 3.30
C LEU A 304 23.50 -0.15 3.89
N PHE A 305 24.21 -1.19 3.46
CA PHE A 305 24.02 -2.55 3.92
C PHE A 305 25.18 -3.00 4.80
N ALA A 306 24.87 -3.74 5.87
CA ALA A 306 25.88 -4.43 6.67
C ALA A 306 26.41 -5.69 5.96
N GLU A 307 25.56 -6.32 5.15
CA GLU A 307 25.85 -7.51 4.36
C GLU A 307 26.50 -7.14 3.01
N ASP A 308 27.24 -8.08 2.44
CA ASP A 308 27.82 -7.92 1.12
C ASP A 308 26.75 -8.11 0.03
N LEU A 309 26.51 -7.05 -0.76
CA LEU A 309 25.54 -7.04 -1.86
C LEU A 309 25.90 -7.98 -3.02
N ALA A 310 27.15 -8.46 -3.10
CA ALA A 310 27.51 -9.50 -4.06
C ALA A 310 26.71 -10.80 -3.86
N SER A 311 26.16 -11.03 -2.67
CA SER A 311 25.29 -12.16 -2.35
C SER A 311 23.79 -11.89 -2.57
N TRP A 312 23.43 -10.70 -3.06
CA TRP A 312 22.05 -10.28 -3.27
C TRP A 312 21.72 -10.20 -4.76
N ASP A 313 20.48 -10.47 -5.14
CA ASP A 313 19.97 -10.15 -6.46
C ASP A 313 19.55 -8.68 -6.48
N VAL A 314 20.26 -7.85 -7.26
CA VAL A 314 20.07 -6.40 -7.33
C VAL A 314 19.63 -6.03 -8.74
N VAL A 315 18.34 -5.71 -8.85
CA VAL A 315 17.68 -5.39 -10.13
C VAL A 315 17.24 -3.94 -10.15
N ARG A 316 17.67 -3.20 -11.16
CA ARG A 316 17.23 -1.83 -11.44
C ARG A 316 16.09 -1.85 -12.45
N ASN A 317 15.01 -1.16 -12.11
CA ASN A 317 13.97 -0.71 -13.05
C ASN A 317 14.02 0.82 -13.17
N ASP A 318 13.27 1.39 -14.10
CA ASP A 318 13.27 2.84 -14.43
C ASP A 318 13.25 3.79 -13.23
N ARG A 319 12.56 3.43 -12.14
CA ARG A 319 12.38 4.29 -10.96
C ARG A 319 12.65 3.62 -9.63
N THR A 320 13.09 2.37 -9.64
CA THR A 320 13.23 1.57 -8.42
C THR A 320 14.39 0.61 -8.53
N VAL A 321 15.11 0.40 -7.44
CA VAL A 321 15.99 -0.75 -7.29
C VAL A 321 15.36 -1.71 -6.30
N VAL A 322 15.30 -2.97 -6.72
CA VAL A 322 14.85 -4.08 -5.90
C VAL A 322 16.09 -4.89 -5.53
N LEU A 323 16.39 -4.94 -4.24
CA LEU A 323 17.40 -5.82 -3.68
C LEU A 323 16.70 -6.99 -2.99
N LYS A 324 17.05 -8.20 -3.38
CA LYS A 324 16.53 -9.43 -2.77
C LYS A 324 17.69 -10.29 -2.26
N ARG A 325 17.65 -10.64 -0.98
CA ARG A 325 18.64 -11.57 -0.43
C ARG A 325 18.41 -12.95 -1.01
N THR A 326 19.49 -13.60 -1.42
CA THR A 326 19.41 -14.95 -1.98
C THR A 326 19.39 -15.98 -0.86
N PRO A 327 18.70 -17.12 -1.04
CA PRO A 327 18.74 -18.18 -0.06
C PRO A 327 20.14 -18.80 0.01
N PRO A 328 20.56 -19.34 1.17
CA PRO A 328 21.84 -20.04 1.29
C PRO A 328 21.97 -21.16 0.24
N GLY A 329 23.09 -21.17 -0.47
CA GLY A 329 23.38 -22.19 -1.51
C GLY A 329 22.72 -21.93 -2.87
N PHE A 330 22.24 -20.72 -3.15
CA PHE A 330 21.75 -20.36 -4.47
C PHE A 330 22.83 -20.54 -5.56
N GLN A 331 22.51 -21.31 -6.61
CA GLN A 331 23.42 -21.64 -7.73
C GLN A 331 23.09 -20.90 -9.04
N GLY A 332 22.10 -19.99 -9.03
CA GLY A 332 21.71 -19.24 -10.22
C GLY A 332 22.58 -18.01 -10.46
N SER A 333 22.38 -17.37 -11.61
CA SER A 333 22.96 -16.06 -11.92
C SER A 333 22.28 -14.96 -11.12
N LEU A 334 23.07 -14.08 -10.51
CA LEU A 334 22.57 -12.89 -9.81
C LEU A 334 22.63 -11.67 -10.73
N SER A 335 21.60 -10.85 -10.66
CA SER A 335 21.64 -9.51 -11.24
C SER A 335 22.46 -8.62 -10.32
N GLN A 336 23.35 -7.80 -10.90
CA GLN A 336 24.27 -6.94 -10.16
C GLN A 336 24.25 -5.53 -10.75
N ASP A 337 23.05 -4.96 -10.97
CA ASP A 337 22.92 -3.68 -11.68
C ASP A 337 23.62 -2.52 -10.97
N HIS A 338 23.90 -2.65 -9.66
CA HIS A 338 24.61 -1.64 -8.88
C HIS A 338 26.12 -1.56 -9.19
N LEU A 339 26.70 -2.60 -9.81
CA LEU A 339 28.10 -2.55 -10.23
C LEU A 339 28.23 -1.59 -11.43
N PRO A 340 29.24 -0.69 -11.43
CA PRO A 340 29.46 0.19 -12.57
C PRO A 340 29.79 -0.63 -13.83
N ASP A 341 29.02 -0.42 -14.90
CA ASP A 341 29.32 -0.91 -16.25
C ASP A 341 29.51 0.32 -17.15
N GLU A 342 30.77 0.66 -17.41
CA GLU A 342 31.12 1.86 -18.18
C GLU A 342 30.60 1.81 -19.62
N GLU A 343 30.52 0.62 -20.22
CA GLU A 343 30.06 0.46 -21.59
C GLU A 343 28.54 0.60 -21.65
N LYS A 344 27.81 -0.04 -20.72
CA LYS A 344 26.36 0.16 -20.58
C LYS A 344 26.04 1.62 -20.28
N GLN A 345 26.79 2.27 -19.39
CA GLN A 345 26.61 3.70 -19.09
C GLN A 345 26.86 4.58 -20.33
N ARG A 346 27.90 4.27 -21.13
CA ARG A 346 28.19 4.99 -22.37
C ARG A 346 27.09 4.81 -23.42
N GLN A 347 26.58 3.59 -23.57
CA GLN A 347 25.47 3.28 -24.48
C GLN A 347 24.18 3.97 -24.06
N GLU A 348 23.85 3.90 -22.76
CA GLU A 348 22.67 4.57 -22.21
C GLU A 348 22.80 6.12 -22.33
N GLN A 349 24.00 6.69 -22.17
CA GLN A 349 24.24 8.13 -22.38
C GLN A 349 24.13 8.51 -23.86
N ALA A 350 24.74 7.74 -24.76
CA ALA A 350 24.64 7.98 -26.21
C ALA A 350 23.19 7.88 -26.72
N ALA A 351 22.38 6.99 -26.15
CA ALA A 351 20.95 6.89 -26.48
C ALA A 351 20.16 8.13 -26.03
N ILE A 352 20.54 8.76 -24.91
CA ILE A 352 19.96 10.03 -24.46
C ILE A 352 20.40 11.17 -25.39
N ASP A 353 21.70 11.28 -25.66
CA ASP A 353 22.24 12.34 -26.52
C ASP A 353 21.59 12.29 -27.92
N TYR A 354 21.43 11.09 -28.48
CA TYR A 354 20.73 10.88 -29.76
C TYR A 354 19.25 11.28 -29.71
N TYR A 355 18.54 11.01 -28.60
CA TYR A 355 17.16 11.44 -28.43
C TYR A 355 17.04 12.97 -28.41
N ASP A 356 17.98 13.65 -27.75
CA ASP A 356 18.00 15.12 -27.67
C ASP A 356 18.28 15.77 -29.02
N GLU A 357 19.15 15.17 -29.84
CA GLU A 357 19.38 15.59 -31.23
C GLU A 357 18.11 15.49 -32.08
N LEU A 358 17.31 14.44 -31.89
CA LEU A 358 16.05 14.21 -32.62
C LEU A 358 14.90 15.09 -32.14
N HIS A 359 14.95 15.54 -30.89
CA HIS A 359 13.91 16.34 -30.25
C HIS A 359 14.50 17.63 -29.67
N PRO A 360 15.08 18.51 -30.51
CA PRO A 360 15.67 19.75 -30.05
C PRO A 360 14.61 20.57 -29.32
N LEU A 361 15.01 21.11 -28.16
CA LEU A 361 14.12 21.91 -27.34
C LEU A 361 13.61 23.11 -28.16
N PRO A 362 12.31 23.45 -28.07
CA PRO A 362 11.86 24.74 -28.60
C PRO A 362 12.66 25.83 -27.91
N GLU A 363 13.19 26.78 -28.69
CA GLU A 363 13.86 27.97 -28.16
C GLU A 363 12.97 28.58 -27.08
N VAL A 364 13.56 28.83 -25.91
CA VAL A 364 12.89 29.48 -24.79
C VAL A 364 12.35 30.81 -25.31
N ILE A 365 11.04 30.90 -25.54
CA ILE A 365 10.40 32.18 -25.78
C ILE A 365 10.47 32.89 -24.44
N GLU A 366 11.37 33.88 -24.33
CA GLU A 366 11.39 34.81 -23.22
C GLU A 366 10.00 35.44 -23.14
N GLU A 367 9.22 35.06 -22.12
CA GLU A 367 8.00 35.78 -21.81
C GLU A 367 8.43 37.21 -21.40
N PRO A 368 7.83 38.26 -21.99
CA PRO A 368 8.17 39.62 -21.62
C PRO A 368 7.83 39.84 -20.15
N ASP A 369 8.83 40.31 -19.39
CA ASP A 369 8.70 40.69 -17.99
C ASP A 369 7.42 41.53 -17.77
N CYS A 370 6.51 41.03 -16.94
CA CYS A 370 5.35 41.74 -16.43
C CYS A 370 5.48 41.92 -14.91
#